data_AF-A0A1T4XBZ7-F1
#
_entry.id   AF-A0A1T4XBZ7-F1
#
_cell.length_a   1.000
_cell.length_b   1.000
_cell.length_c   1.000
_cell.angle_alpha   90.00
_cell.angle_beta   90.00
_cell.angle_gamma   90.00
#
_symmetry.space_group_name_H-M   'P 1'
#
loop_
_entity.id
_entity.type
_entity.pdbx_description
1 polymer ?
#
loop_
_entity_poly.entity_id
_entity_poly.type
_entity_poly.pdbx_seq_one_letter_code
_entity_poly.pdbx_strand_id
1 'polypeptide(L)'
;MKKEFAMSLSQSYRQDLVDAIQLAEQGMLSPSRQAYCFEEIEDTKGTAFYPANGDELFRKLRTALGEKAQISERQRAETELHKLGVELLFHIYINRFTFAEITHNTAAHKYDAIIYLDECATDKNKRANAAAMRKAFDAWLEKNGLTADPTTLTEVPDPCEGRFDTLAGAIAHIDHILRFPDLLLI
;
A
#
# COMPACT_ATOMS: atom_id res chain seq x y z
N MET A 1 -9.73 -0.42 -28.97
CA MET A 1 -9.05 0.65 -28.20
C MET A 1 -8.34 1.59 -29.16
N LYS A 2 -8.41 2.92 -28.97
CA LYS A 2 -7.82 3.89 -29.92
C LYS A 2 -6.28 3.84 -29.87
N LYS A 3 -5.62 3.84 -31.04
CA LYS A 3 -4.15 3.76 -31.18
C LYS A 3 -3.40 4.83 -30.39
N GLU A 4 -3.95 6.04 -30.29
CA GLU A 4 -3.40 7.16 -29.52
C GLU A 4 -3.35 6.88 -28.02
N PHE A 5 -4.38 6.24 -27.47
CA PHE A 5 -4.42 5.86 -26.06
C PHE A 5 -3.33 4.84 -25.72
N ALA A 6 -3.14 3.82 -26.58
CA ALA A 6 -2.09 2.83 -26.38
C ALA A 6 -0.68 3.44 -26.42
N MET A 7 -0.42 4.39 -27.33
CA MET A 7 0.85 5.12 -27.38
C MET A 7 1.07 5.99 -26.14
N SER A 8 0.03 6.68 -25.67
CA SER A 8 0.09 7.50 -24.44
C SER A 8 0.41 6.66 -23.21
N LEU A 9 -0.21 5.50 -23.06
CA LEU A 9 0.02 4.62 -21.92
C LEU A 9 1.41 3.98 -21.97
N SER A 10 1.85 3.53 -23.15
CA SER A 10 3.21 2.97 -23.33
C SER A 10 4.30 3.99 -23.00
N GLN A 11 4.08 5.26 -23.34
CA GLN A 11 4.99 6.34 -22.97
C GLN A 11 4.99 6.61 -21.46
N SER A 12 3.83 6.56 -20.81
CA SER A 12 3.72 6.66 -19.35
C SER A 12 4.53 5.55 -18.68
N TYR A 13 4.28 4.28 -19.01
CA TYR A 13 5.00 3.15 -18.45
C TYR A 13 6.51 3.20 -18.69
N ARG A 14 6.93 3.72 -19.85
CA ARG A 14 8.35 3.96 -20.10
C ARG A 14 8.92 4.95 -19.08
N GLN A 15 8.24 6.06 -18.83
CA GLN A 15 8.68 7.07 -17.86
C GLN A 15 8.67 6.51 -16.44
N ASP A 16 7.63 5.76 -16.06
CA ASP A 16 7.53 5.13 -14.75
C ASP A 16 8.71 4.18 -14.49
N LEU A 17 9.13 3.41 -15.49
CA LEU A 17 10.33 2.56 -15.39
C LEU A 17 11.63 3.36 -15.27
N VAL A 18 11.75 4.49 -15.98
CA VAL A 18 12.93 5.37 -15.86
C VAL A 18 13.01 5.96 -14.45
N ASP A 19 11.89 6.44 -13.91
CA ASP A 19 11.82 6.99 -12.57
C ASP A 19 12.08 5.91 -11.51
N ALA A 20 11.57 4.69 -11.73
CA ALA A 20 11.83 3.56 -10.86
C ALA A 20 13.31 3.17 -10.81
N ILE A 21 14.01 3.19 -11.96
CA ILE A 21 15.46 2.95 -12.00
C ILE A 21 16.21 4.01 -11.19
N GLN A 22 15.90 5.29 -11.36
CA GLN A 22 16.54 6.37 -10.62
C GLN A 22 16.32 6.24 -9.10
N LEU A 23 15.13 5.84 -8.69
CA LEU A 23 14.83 5.56 -7.29
C LEU A 23 15.60 4.32 -6.80
N ALA A 24 15.67 3.26 -7.60
CA ALA A 24 16.36 2.02 -7.23
C ALA A 24 17.87 2.24 -7.05
N GLU A 25 18.51 3.01 -7.94
CA GLU A 25 19.91 3.43 -7.82
C GLU A 25 20.17 4.21 -6.52
N GLN A 26 19.16 4.92 -6.03
CA GLN A 26 19.21 5.65 -4.76
C GLN A 26 18.83 4.79 -3.55
N GLY A 27 18.35 3.56 -3.72
CA GLY A 27 17.86 2.72 -2.63
C GLY A 27 16.48 3.14 -2.14
N MET A 28 15.75 3.91 -2.94
CA MET A 28 14.49 4.55 -2.58
C MET A 28 13.27 3.91 -3.27
N LEU A 29 13.46 2.80 -4.00
CA LEU A 29 12.37 2.12 -4.68
C LEU A 29 11.69 1.12 -3.75
N SER A 30 10.57 1.52 -3.19
CA SER A 30 9.82 0.72 -2.23
C SER A 30 9.17 -0.54 -2.86
N PRO A 31 8.86 -1.59 -2.06
CA PRO A 31 8.21 -2.82 -2.54
C PRO A 31 6.97 -2.64 -3.44
N SER A 32 6.07 -1.70 -3.15
CA SER A 32 4.85 -1.40 -3.92
C SER A 32 5.17 -0.81 -5.29
N ARG A 33 6.20 0.06 -5.38
CA ARG A 33 6.68 0.58 -6.66
C ARG A 33 7.42 -0.49 -7.47
N GLN A 34 8.13 -1.40 -6.81
CA GLN A 34 8.69 -2.58 -7.47
C GLN A 34 7.58 -3.48 -8.03
N ALA A 35 6.58 -3.81 -7.21
CA ALA A 35 5.42 -4.60 -7.62
C ALA A 35 4.69 -3.96 -8.80
N TYR A 36 4.45 -2.64 -8.77
CA TYR A 36 3.89 -1.92 -9.91
C TYR A 36 4.69 -2.14 -11.21
N CYS A 37 6.02 -2.03 -11.15
CA CYS A 37 6.86 -2.25 -12.33
C CYS A 37 6.74 -3.69 -12.86
N PHE A 38 6.83 -4.69 -11.98
CA PHE A 38 6.93 -6.10 -12.40
C PHE A 38 5.57 -6.80 -12.59
N GLU A 39 4.50 -6.32 -11.97
CA GLU A 39 3.17 -6.94 -12.03
C GLU A 39 2.19 -6.17 -12.91
N GLU A 40 2.41 -4.86 -13.15
CA GLU A 40 1.54 -4.09 -14.05
C GLU A 40 2.23 -3.77 -15.38
N ILE A 41 3.44 -3.23 -15.32
CA ILE A 41 4.14 -2.82 -16.56
C ILE A 41 4.70 -4.05 -17.30
N GLU A 42 5.38 -4.96 -16.61
CA GLU A 42 5.98 -6.14 -17.26
C GLU A 42 4.92 -7.07 -17.85
N ASP A 43 3.77 -7.22 -17.19
CA ASP A 43 2.64 -8.03 -17.66
C ASP A 43 2.06 -7.53 -18.99
N THR A 44 2.33 -6.28 -19.37
CA THR A 44 1.94 -5.76 -20.69
C THR A 44 2.82 -6.26 -21.83
N LYS A 45 3.88 -7.05 -21.55
CA LYS A 45 4.80 -7.54 -22.58
C LYS A 45 4.07 -8.29 -23.69
N GLY A 46 4.43 -7.95 -24.94
CA GLY A 46 3.76 -8.48 -26.13
C GLY A 46 2.48 -7.73 -26.52
N THR A 47 2.05 -6.74 -25.74
CA THR A 47 0.94 -5.85 -26.09
C THR A 47 1.44 -4.50 -26.63
N ALA A 48 0.52 -3.67 -27.14
CA ALA A 48 0.81 -2.31 -27.60
C ALA A 48 1.14 -1.33 -26.46
N PHE A 49 0.93 -1.70 -25.19
CA PHE A 49 1.26 -0.86 -24.04
C PHE A 49 2.70 -1.06 -23.57
N TYR A 50 3.33 -2.19 -23.93
CA TYR A 50 4.70 -2.44 -23.51
C TYR A 50 5.65 -1.40 -24.11
N PRO A 51 6.49 -0.72 -23.31
CA PRO A 51 7.48 0.22 -23.83
C PRO A 51 8.40 -0.44 -24.85
N ALA A 52 8.69 0.25 -25.97
CA ALA A 52 9.53 -0.30 -27.04
C ALA A 52 10.94 -0.73 -26.57
N ASN A 53 11.47 -0.07 -25.54
CA ASN A 53 12.74 -0.42 -24.88
C ASN A 53 12.54 -1.04 -23.49
N GLY A 54 11.37 -1.62 -23.21
CA GLY A 54 11.01 -2.15 -21.90
C GLY A 54 12.00 -3.20 -21.39
N ASP A 55 12.45 -4.12 -22.25
CA ASP A 55 13.40 -5.18 -21.85
C ASP A 55 14.72 -4.60 -21.32
N GLU A 56 15.22 -3.54 -21.95
CA GLU A 56 16.43 -2.85 -21.50
C GLU A 56 16.21 -2.16 -20.16
N LEU A 57 15.05 -1.50 -19.97
CA LEU A 57 14.70 -0.80 -18.74
C LEU A 57 14.54 -1.79 -17.58
N PHE A 58 13.83 -2.91 -17.77
CA PHE A 58 13.71 -3.93 -16.74
C PHE A 58 15.05 -4.57 -16.38
N ARG A 59 15.94 -4.77 -17.35
CA ARG A 59 17.30 -5.24 -17.06
C ARG A 59 18.04 -4.24 -16.16
N LYS A 60 17.99 -2.94 -16.47
CA LYS A 60 18.60 -1.88 -15.64
C LYS A 60 17.99 -1.83 -14.24
N LEU A 61 16.66 -1.91 -14.15
CA LEU A 61 15.95 -1.93 -12.88
C LEU A 61 16.39 -3.10 -11.99
N ARG A 62 16.44 -4.32 -12.55
CA ARG A 62 16.92 -5.51 -11.82
C ARG A 62 18.37 -5.36 -11.37
N THR A 63 19.23 -4.78 -12.19
CA THR A 63 20.62 -4.47 -11.80
C THR A 63 20.65 -3.52 -10.60
N ALA A 64 19.95 -2.38 -10.67
CA ALA A 64 19.92 -1.40 -9.59
C ALA A 64 19.35 -1.99 -8.28
N LEU A 65 18.32 -2.83 -8.37
CA LEU A 65 17.74 -3.54 -7.21
C LEU A 65 18.72 -4.55 -6.58
N GLY A 66 19.61 -5.14 -7.38
CA GLY A 66 20.65 -6.05 -6.88
C GLY A 66 21.85 -5.34 -6.23
N GLU A 67 22.06 -4.07 -6.54
CA GLU A 67 23.22 -3.30 -6.06
C GLU A 67 22.98 -2.60 -4.72
N LYS A 68 21.72 -2.26 -4.41
CA LYS A 68 21.41 -1.45 -3.22
C LYS A 68 20.18 -1.97 -2.48
N ALA A 69 20.30 -2.04 -1.15
CA ALA A 69 19.15 -2.27 -0.29
C ALA A 69 18.14 -1.13 -0.44
N GLN A 70 16.87 -1.49 -0.64
CA GLN A 70 15.80 -0.53 -0.86
C GLN A 70 15.09 -0.17 0.45
N ILE A 71 14.46 1.00 0.50
CA ILE A 71 13.58 1.39 1.60
C ILE A 71 12.40 0.42 1.75
N SER A 72 11.93 0.27 2.99
CA SER A 72 10.67 -0.41 3.27
C SER A 72 9.46 0.42 2.82
N GLU A 73 8.29 -0.22 2.68
CA GLU A 73 7.03 0.49 2.43
C GLU A 73 6.70 1.49 3.54
N ARG A 74 6.96 1.12 4.79
CA ARG A 74 6.75 2.00 5.92
C ARG A 74 7.57 3.28 5.79
N GLN A 75 8.86 3.17 5.47
CA GLN A 75 9.74 4.34 5.29
C GLN A 75 9.28 5.22 4.12
N ARG A 76 8.81 4.62 3.02
CA ARG A 76 8.22 5.39 1.91
C ARG A 76 6.98 6.15 2.40
N ALA A 77 6.03 5.45 3.02
CA ALA A 77 4.78 6.04 3.50
C ALA A 77 5.05 7.16 4.50
N GLU A 78 5.93 6.96 5.48
CA GLU A 78 6.37 8.00 6.43
C GLU A 78 6.93 9.23 5.70
N THR A 79 7.81 9.03 4.70
CA THR A 79 8.43 10.13 3.95
C THR A 79 7.41 10.93 3.14
N GLU A 80 6.41 10.27 2.55
CA GLU A 80 5.37 10.94 1.77
C GLU A 80 4.37 11.66 2.67
N LEU A 81 3.91 11.02 3.75
CA LEU A 81 2.95 11.58 4.71
C LEU A 81 3.55 12.76 5.50
N HIS A 82 4.84 12.69 5.85
CA HIS A 82 5.51 13.77 6.57
C HIS A 82 5.48 15.09 5.80
N LYS A 83 5.58 15.05 4.45
CA LYS A 83 5.48 16.25 3.59
C LYS A 83 4.10 16.91 3.67
N LEU A 84 3.09 16.16 4.09
CA LEU A 84 1.70 16.60 4.25
C LEU A 84 1.35 16.96 5.70
N GLY A 85 2.32 16.91 6.62
CA GLY A 85 2.06 17.11 8.06
C GLY A 85 1.27 15.97 8.70
N VAL A 86 1.36 14.77 8.11
CA VAL A 86 0.67 13.57 8.58
C VAL A 86 1.68 12.60 9.18
N GLU A 87 1.38 12.07 10.36
CA GLU A 87 2.18 11.09 11.07
C GLU A 87 1.65 9.67 10.83
N LEU A 88 2.54 8.70 10.56
CA LEU A 88 2.17 7.29 10.37
C LEU A 88 2.31 6.52 11.69
N LEU A 89 1.18 6.16 12.30
CA LEU A 89 1.14 5.48 13.60
C LEU A 89 1.25 3.97 13.46
N PHE A 90 0.41 3.38 12.62
CA PHE A 90 0.40 1.94 12.32
C PHE A 90 0.55 1.75 10.81
N HIS A 91 1.29 0.72 10.41
CA HIS A 91 1.41 0.33 9.01
C HIS A 91 1.81 -1.14 8.91
N ILE A 92 1.05 -1.91 8.14
CA ILE A 92 1.45 -3.22 7.64
C ILE A 92 1.23 -3.24 6.13
N TYR A 93 2.24 -3.71 5.41
CA TYR A 93 2.18 -3.96 3.98
C TYR A 93 2.44 -5.45 3.72
N ILE A 94 1.52 -6.12 3.04
CA ILE A 94 1.70 -7.50 2.58
C ILE A 94 2.04 -7.48 1.08
N ASN A 95 1.23 -6.77 0.29
CA ASN A 95 1.46 -6.54 -1.13
C ASN A 95 0.73 -5.26 -1.57
N ARG A 96 0.82 -4.91 -2.86
CA ARG A 96 0.29 -3.67 -3.42
C ARG A 96 -1.21 -3.47 -3.19
N PHE A 97 -1.96 -4.55 -3.07
CA PHE A 97 -3.42 -4.54 -2.90
C PHE A 97 -3.86 -4.92 -1.48
N THR A 98 -2.90 -5.17 -0.57
CA THR A 98 -3.17 -5.70 0.76
C THR A 98 -2.28 -4.99 1.79
N PHE A 99 -2.85 -3.99 2.46
CA PHE A 99 -2.17 -3.20 3.50
C PHE A 99 -3.17 -2.60 4.48
N ALA A 100 -2.69 -2.16 5.64
CA ALA A 100 -3.48 -1.40 6.59
C ALA A 100 -2.62 -0.32 7.26
N GLU A 101 -3.20 0.83 7.53
CA GLU A 101 -2.53 1.95 8.18
C GLU A 101 -3.46 2.76 9.08
N ILE A 102 -2.85 3.37 10.09
CA ILE A 102 -3.48 4.45 10.86
C ILE A 102 -2.53 5.65 10.80
N THR A 103 -3.07 6.79 10.41
CA THR A 103 -2.35 8.06 10.34
C THR A 103 -2.98 9.11 11.23
N HIS A 104 -2.20 10.12 11.61
CA HIS A 104 -2.65 11.28 12.37
C HIS A 104 -2.32 12.55 11.58
N ASN A 105 -3.37 13.24 11.13
CA ASN A 105 -3.24 14.57 10.56
C ASN A 105 -3.10 15.58 11.70
N THR A 106 -1.86 16.05 11.90
CA THR A 106 -1.52 16.93 13.02
C THR A 106 -2.15 18.33 12.91
N ALA A 107 -2.48 18.79 11.70
CA ALA A 107 -3.11 20.08 11.48
C ALA A 107 -4.62 20.07 11.75
N ALA A 108 -5.30 18.99 11.33
CA ALA A 108 -6.74 18.83 11.54
C ALA A 108 -7.09 18.17 12.88
N HIS A 109 -6.10 17.59 13.56
CA HIS A 109 -6.29 16.72 14.74
C HIS A 109 -7.30 15.61 14.47
N LYS A 110 -7.13 14.94 13.32
CA LYS A 110 -7.95 13.80 12.88
C LYS A 110 -7.07 12.58 12.63
N TYR A 111 -7.66 11.41 12.81
CA TYR A 111 -7.03 10.13 12.55
C TYR A 111 -7.69 9.49 11.35
N ASP A 112 -6.90 9.05 10.38
CA ASP A 112 -7.40 8.27 9.26
C ASP A 112 -6.99 6.80 9.47
N ALA A 113 -7.92 5.88 9.29
CA ALA A 113 -7.67 4.45 9.30
C ALA A 113 -8.07 3.87 7.94
N ILE A 114 -7.15 3.13 7.34
CA ILE A 114 -7.32 2.55 6.01
C ILE A 114 -6.93 1.09 6.07
N ILE A 115 -7.74 0.23 5.45
CA ILE A 115 -7.46 -1.19 5.29
C ILE A 115 -7.94 -1.68 3.92
N TYR A 116 -7.03 -2.31 3.19
CA TYR A 116 -7.34 -2.97 1.93
C TYR A 116 -6.93 -4.43 1.97
N LEU A 117 -7.77 -5.29 1.39
CA LEU A 117 -7.48 -6.67 1.08
C LEU A 117 -7.64 -6.86 -0.43
N ASP A 118 -6.71 -7.59 -1.04
CA ASP A 118 -6.74 -7.87 -2.47
C ASP A 118 -8.04 -8.58 -2.88
N GLU A 119 -8.92 -7.88 -3.58
CA GLU A 119 -10.21 -8.39 -4.05
C GLU A 119 -10.08 -9.62 -4.95
N CYS A 120 -8.99 -9.71 -5.72
CA CYS A 120 -8.71 -10.80 -6.64
C CYS A 120 -8.15 -12.04 -5.93
N ALA A 121 -7.75 -11.92 -4.66
CA ALA A 121 -7.22 -13.05 -3.91
C ALA A 121 -8.32 -14.08 -3.60
N THR A 122 -7.93 -15.37 -3.58
CA THR A 122 -8.84 -16.44 -3.12
C THR A 122 -9.26 -16.22 -1.67
N ASP A 123 -10.45 -16.68 -1.26
CA ASP A 123 -10.92 -16.60 0.14
C ASP A 123 -9.89 -17.11 1.15
N LYS A 124 -9.17 -18.17 0.80
CA LYS A 124 -8.08 -18.71 1.62
C LYS A 124 -6.96 -17.69 1.83
N ASN A 125 -6.53 -17.02 0.76
CA ASN A 125 -5.49 -16.01 0.82
C ASN A 125 -5.97 -14.76 1.54
N LYS A 126 -7.21 -14.31 1.30
CA LYS A 126 -7.80 -13.17 2.00
C LYS A 126 -7.83 -13.40 3.52
N ARG A 127 -8.29 -14.58 3.98
CA ARG A 127 -8.26 -14.94 5.40
C ARG A 127 -6.85 -15.03 5.97
N ALA A 128 -5.90 -15.57 5.22
CA ALA A 128 -4.50 -15.63 5.65
C ALA A 128 -3.88 -14.22 5.79
N ASN A 129 -4.17 -13.33 4.84
CA ASN A 129 -3.72 -11.94 4.86
C ASN A 129 -4.34 -11.16 6.03
N ALA A 130 -5.65 -11.29 6.24
CA ALA A 130 -6.34 -10.70 7.40
C ALA A 130 -5.76 -11.21 8.73
N ALA A 131 -5.46 -12.50 8.84
CA ALA A 131 -4.82 -13.07 10.03
C ALA A 131 -3.40 -12.52 10.25
N ALA A 132 -2.62 -12.31 9.18
CA ALA A 132 -1.30 -11.69 9.26
C ALA A 132 -1.38 -10.23 9.71
N MET A 133 -2.33 -9.47 9.16
CA MET A 133 -2.62 -8.09 9.59
C MET A 133 -3.06 -8.03 11.04
N ARG A 134 -3.97 -8.91 11.45
CA ARG A 134 -4.42 -9.03 12.84
C ARG A 134 -3.25 -9.22 13.79
N LYS A 135 -2.36 -10.17 13.49
CA LYS A 135 -1.18 -10.43 14.30
C LYS A 135 -0.27 -9.20 14.44
N ALA A 136 -0.02 -8.47 13.34
CA ALA A 136 0.80 -7.28 13.38
C ALA A 136 0.12 -6.13 14.14
N PHE A 137 -1.20 -6.00 14.00
CA PHE A 137 -1.99 -4.99 14.68
C PHE A 137 -2.01 -5.23 16.19
N ASP A 138 -2.26 -6.48 16.63
CA ASP A 138 -2.22 -6.85 18.05
C ASP A 138 -0.82 -6.58 18.66
N ALA A 139 0.26 -6.93 17.94
CA ALA A 139 1.62 -6.65 18.37
C ALA A 139 1.92 -5.15 18.48
N TRP A 140 1.36 -4.34 17.56
CA TRP A 140 1.47 -2.89 17.63
C TRP A 140 0.68 -2.31 18.81
N LEU A 141 -0.53 -2.79 19.08
CA LEU A 141 -1.32 -2.38 20.25
C LEU A 141 -0.59 -2.67 21.55
N GLU A 142 -0.10 -3.90 21.71
CA GLU A 142 0.65 -4.34 22.89
C GLU A 142 1.90 -3.47 23.13
N LYS A 143 2.70 -3.26 22.07
CA LYS A 143 3.92 -2.46 22.13
C LYS A 143 3.66 -1.02 22.62
N ASN A 144 2.50 -0.47 22.30
CA ASN A 144 2.14 0.91 22.64
C ASN A 144 1.23 1.03 23.87
N GLY A 145 0.90 -0.08 24.54
CA GLY A 145 -0.03 -0.08 25.68
C GLY A 145 -1.45 0.36 25.30
N LEU A 146 -1.86 0.11 24.07
CA LEU A 146 -3.17 0.47 23.52
C LEU A 146 -4.10 -0.74 23.55
N THR A 147 -5.41 -0.49 23.57
CA THR A 147 -6.44 -1.52 23.45
C THR A 147 -7.50 -1.11 22.45
N ALA A 148 -8.08 -2.09 21.76
CA ALA A 148 -9.25 -1.87 20.93
C ALA A 148 -10.52 -2.00 21.77
N ASP A 149 -11.28 -0.91 21.89
CA ASP A 149 -12.60 -0.90 22.49
C ASP A 149 -13.67 -0.73 21.39
N PRO A 150 -14.43 -1.80 21.07
CA PRO A 150 -15.46 -1.75 20.03
C PRO A 150 -16.54 -0.69 20.27
N THR A 151 -16.75 -0.25 21.53
CA THR A 151 -17.76 0.77 21.85
C THR A 151 -17.38 2.18 21.41
N THR A 152 -16.12 2.38 21.01
CA THR A 152 -15.62 3.67 20.50
C THR A 152 -15.99 3.93 19.05
N LEU A 153 -16.44 2.91 18.31
CA LEU A 153 -17.08 3.06 17.01
C LEU A 153 -18.54 3.48 17.21
N THR A 154 -18.81 4.76 16.97
CA THR A 154 -20.19 5.30 17.02
C THR A 154 -20.98 4.97 15.77
N GLU A 155 -20.30 4.88 14.62
CA GLU A 155 -20.82 4.40 13.34
C GLU A 155 -19.74 3.53 12.68
N VAL A 156 -20.15 2.61 11.80
CA VAL A 156 -19.21 1.86 10.96
C VAL A 156 -19.06 2.66 9.66
N PRO A 157 -17.94 3.38 9.46
CA PRO A 157 -17.68 4.06 8.19
C PRO A 157 -17.45 3.03 7.08
N ASP A 158 -17.14 3.52 5.87
CA ASP A 158 -16.73 2.66 4.76
C ASP A 158 -15.74 1.58 5.26
N PRO A 159 -15.93 0.29 4.94
CA PRO A 159 -15.10 -0.79 5.45
C PRO A 159 -13.61 -0.63 5.15
N CYS A 160 -13.26 0.09 4.09
CA CYS A 160 -11.89 0.29 3.63
C CYS A 160 -11.25 1.56 4.20
N GLU A 161 -12.04 2.59 4.51
CA GLU A 161 -11.54 3.88 4.98
C GLU A 161 -12.44 4.59 6.00
N GLY A 162 -11.81 5.18 7.01
CA GLY A 162 -12.52 5.98 7.99
C GLY A 162 -11.69 7.14 8.53
N ARG A 163 -12.35 8.26 8.82
CA ARG A 163 -11.78 9.43 9.49
C ARG A 163 -12.41 9.60 10.87
N PHE A 164 -11.58 9.75 11.89
CA PHE A 164 -11.97 9.71 13.29
C PHE A 164 -11.42 10.90 14.07
N ASP A 165 -12.17 11.30 15.08
CA ASP A 165 -11.77 12.36 16.02
C ASP A 165 -10.73 11.87 17.04
N THR A 166 -10.64 10.56 17.22
CA THR A 166 -9.77 9.94 18.23
C THR A 166 -9.00 8.76 17.65
N LEU A 167 -7.80 8.53 18.19
CA LEU A 167 -7.02 7.33 17.90
C LEU A 167 -7.80 6.06 18.26
N ALA A 168 -8.58 6.09 19.35
CA ALA A 168 -9.39 4.96 19.78
C ALA A 168 -10.42 4.56 18.71
N GLY A 169 -11.10 5.54 18.08
CA GLY A 169 -12.03 5.28 16.97
C GLY A 169 -11.34 4.65 15.77
N ALA A 170 -10.16 5.17 15.38
CA ALA A 170 -9.36 4.60 14.29
C ALA A 170 -8.89 3.16 14.59
N ILE A 171 -8.47 2.90 15.83
CA ILE A 171 -8.10 1.56 16.30
C ILE A 171 -9.29 0.61 16.25
N ALA A 172 -10.44 1.04 16.75
CA ALA A 172 -11.64 0.22 16.77
C ALA A 172 -12.12 -0.12 15.36
N HIS A 173 -11.98 0.80 14.40
CA HIS A 173 -12.26 0.53 12.99
C HIS A 173 -11.40 -0.60 12.43
N ILE A 174 -10.06 -0.52 12.55
CA ILE A 174 -9.17 -1.59 12.08
C ILE A 174 -9.44 -2.90 12.83
N ASP A 175 -9.66 -2.87 14.14
CA ASP A 175 -10.01 -4.06 14.93
C ASP A 175 -11.30 -4.71 14.43
N HIS A 176 -12.34 -3.91 14.17
CA HIS A 176 -13.62 -4.39 13.68
C HIS A 176 -13.47 -5.12 12.35
N ILE A 177 -12.81 -4.49 11.38
CA ILE A 177 -12.62 -5.07 10.05
C ILE A 177 -11.76 -6.34 10.11
N LEU A 178 -10.71 -6.36 10.94
CA LEU A 178 -9.86 -7.55 11.10
C LEU A 178 -10.55 -8.70 11.85
N ARG A 179 -11.59 -8.42 12.67
CA ARG A 179 -12.45 -9.46 13.27
C ARG A 179 -13.46 -10.01 12.28
N PHE A 180 -13.92 -9.18 11.34
CA PHE A 180 -14.92 -9.51 10.34
C PHE A 180 -14.37 -9.24 8.94
N PRO A 181 -13.29 -9.92 8.51
CA PRO A 181 -12.65 -9.65 7.22
C PRO A 181 -13.57 -9.94 6.03
N ASP A 182 -14.64 -10.71 6.25
CA ASP A 182 -15.69 -10.96 5.26
C ASP A 182 -16.41 -9.67 4.82
N LEU A 183 -16.35 -8.58 5.61
CA LEU A 183 -16.88 -7.26 5.25
C LEU A 183 -16.11 -6.60 4.09
N LEU A 184 -14.87 -7.01 3.84
CA LEU A 184 -14.05 -6.55 2.73
C LEU A 184 -14.16 -7.44 1.48
N LEU A 185 -15.01 -8.48 1.49
CA LEU A 185 -15.17 -9.44 0.40
C LEU A 185 -16.21 -9.03 -0.64
N ILE A 186 -16.36 -7.72 -0.90
CA ILE A 186 -17.32 -7.21 -1.90
C ILE A 186 -16.82 -7.51 -3.32
#